data_AF-K1TN89-F1
#
_entry.id   AF-K1TN89-F1
#
_cell.length_a   1.000
_cell.length_b   1.000
_cell.length_c   1.000
_cell.angle_alpha   90.00
_cell.angle_beta   90.00
_cell.angle_gamma   90.00
#
_symmetry.space_group_name_H-M   'P 1'
#
loop_
_entity.id
_entity.type
_entity.pdbx_description
1 polymer ?
#
loop_
_entity_poly.entity_id
_entity_poly.type
_entity_poly.pdbx_seq_one_letter_code
_entity_poly.pdbx_strand_id
1 'polypeptide(L)'
;MKYLKQMLCVSICGVMLVAATGCSGSLTGGKRIIRISHAQSETHPEHLGLLKFKEYVEANLGNKYEVQIFPNELLGSAQKAIELTQTGAIDFVVAGTANLETFADVYEIFSMPYLFTSEEAYHAVMNDTDYMENVYDSTDEAGFRVMTWYNAGTRNFYATTPIYTPDDLKGLKIRVQQSPASVKMVQAFGAAATPLSFGDVYTAIQQHVIDGAENNELALTNNKHGEVAKYFSYTK
;
A
#
# COMPACT_ATOMS: atom_id res chain seq x y z
N MET A 1 9.86 -5.47 -58.84
CA MET A 1 9.47 -6.05 -57.54
C MET A 1 10.63 -6.30 -56.55
N LYS A 2 11.90 -6.43 -56.97
CA LYS A 2 13.04 -6.56 -56.03
C LYS A 2 13.37 -5.26 -55.26
N TYR A 3 13.35 -4.11 -55.94
CA TYR A 3 13.70 -2.82 -55.35
C TYR A 3 12.65 -2.27 -54.35
N LEU A 4 11.38 -2.63 -54.53
CA LEU A 4 10.29 -2.22 -53.62
C LEU A 4 10.34 -2.95 -52.27
N LYS A 5 10.87 -4.18 -52.24
CA LYS A 5 11.07 -4.94 -50.98
C LYS A 5 12.29 -4.45 -50.19
N GLN A 6 13.34 -3.98 -50.87
CA GLN A 6 14.52 -3.41 -50.20
C GLN A 6 14.23 -2.04 -49.56
N MET A 7 13.40 -1.20 -50.19
CA MET A 7 12.99 0.08 -49.59
C MET A 7 12.05 -0.10 -48.39
N LEU A 8 11.22 -1.16 -48.38
CA LEU A 8 10.33 -1.43 -47.25
C LEU A 8 11.09 -1.95 -46.01
N CYS A 9 12.16 -2.73 -46.18
CA CYS A 9 13.00 -3.18 -45.06
C CYS A 9 13.84 -2.05 -44.44
N VAL A 10 14.30 -1.08 -45.22
CA VAL A 10 15.06 0.07 -44.71
C VAL A 10 14.17 1.03 -43.90
N SER A 11 12.90 1.19 -44.30
CA SER A 11 11.94 1.99 -43.53
C SER A 11 11.48 1.33 -42.22
N ILE A 12 11.49 0.00 -42.12
CA ILE A 12 11.12 -0.72 -40.88
C ILE A 12 12.29 -0.71 -39.87
N CYS A 13 13.54 -0.76 -40.33
CA CYS A 13 14.71 -0.61 -39.44
C CYS A 13 14.90 0.84 -38.95
N GLY A 14 14.49 1.85 -39.72
CA GLY A 14 14.54 3.26 -39.30
C GLY A 14 13.57 3.61 -38.18
N VAL A 15 12.43 2.92 -38.09
CA VAL A 15 11.41 3.16 -37.04
C VAL A 15 11.70 2.37 -35.76
N MET A 16 12.45 1.27 -35.82
CA MET A 16 12.85 0.51 -34.62
C MET A 16 14.05 1.10 -33.87
N LEU A 17 14.85 1.99 -34.48
CA LEU A 17 16.00 2.61 -33.79
C LEU A 17 15.64 3.81 -32.90
N VAL A 18 14.39 4.27 -32.91
CA VAL A 18 13.93 5.39 -32.04
C VAL A 18 13.27 4.88 -30.75
N ALA A 19 13.11 3.57 -30.59
CA ALA A 19 12.54 2.95 -29.37
C ALA A 19 13.58 2.60 -28.29
N ALA A 20 14.86 2.97 -28.49
CA ALA A 20 15.95 2.64 -27.57
C ALA A 20 16.60 3.86 -26.87
N THR A 21 16.00 5.05 -26.95
CA THR A 21 16.38 6.16 -26.06
C THR A 21 15.62 6.03 -24.76
N GLY A 22 16.38 5.66 -23.72
CA GLY A 22 15.89 5.21 -22.43
C GLY A 22 14.93 6.15 -21.73
N CYS A 23 14.16 5.53 -20.84
CA CYS A 23 13.54 6.10 -19.66
C CYS A 23 14.58 6.89 -18.82
N SER A 24 14.96 8.06 -19.29
CA SER A 24 15.58 9.10 -18.48
C SER A 24 14.44 10.04 -18.12
N GLY A 25 14.20 10.20 -16.82
CA GLY A 25 12.98 10.77 -16.24
C GLY A 25 12.32 11.87 -17.08
N SER A 26 11.01 11.74 -17.28
CA SER A 26 10.17 12.71 -17.98
C SER A 26 10.38 14.11 -17.39
N LEU A 27 11.20 14.93 -18.05
CA LEU A 27 11.36 16.35 -17.79
C LEU A 27 10.20 17.08 -18.49
N THR A 28 9.03 17.16 -17.85
CA THR A 28 8.03 18.15 -18.25
C THR A 28 8.45 19.49 -17.67
N GLY A 29 8.97 20.39 -18.51
CA GLY A 29 9.38 21.73 -18.08
C GLY A 29 10.65 21.82 -17.24
N GLY A 30 11.52 20.78 -17.27
CA GLY A 30 12.81 20.78 -16.57
C GLY A 30 12.76 20.37 -15.09
N LYS A 31 11.58 20.03 -14.55
CA LYS A 31 11.40 19.52 -13.18
C LYS A 31 11.61 18.01 -13.11
N ARG A 32 12.17 17.52 -12.00
CA ARG A 32 12.12 16.10 -11.64
C ARG A 32 10.75 15.79 -11.01
N ILE A 33 9.99 14.92 -11.65
CA ILE A 33 8.71 14.45 -11.10
C ILE A 33 8.99 13.45 -9.98
N ILE A 34 8.39 13.67 -8.81
CA ILE A 34 8.34 12.76 -7.67
C ILE A 34 6.96 12.12 -7.67
N ARG A 35 6.88 10.81 -7.91
CA ARG A 35 5.63 10.05 -7.95
C ARG A 35 5.40 9.32 -6.64
N ILE A 36 4.24 9.52 -6.03
CA ILE A 36 3.86 8.91 -4.75
C ILE A 36 2.55 8.13 -4.92
N SER A 37 2.54 6.84 -4.60
CA SER A 37 1.32 6.02 -4.60
C SER A 37 0.83 5.72 -3.19
N HIS A 38 -0.49 5.64 -2.99
CA HIS A 38 -1.09 5.08 -1.79
C HIS A 38 -2.49 4.50 -2.07
N ALA A 39 -2.95 3.62 -1.17
CA ALA A 39 -4.23 2.92 -1.33
C ALA A 39 -5.45 3.74 -0.88
N GLN A 40 -5.24 4.71 0.01
CA GLN A 40 -6.32 5.44 0.66
C GLN A 40 -7.00 6.48 -0.24
N SER A 41 -8.20 6.92 0.15
CA SER A 41 -8.94 7.96 -0.56
C SER A 41 -8.37 9.36 -0.34
N GLU A 42 -8.78 10.31 -1.18
CA GLU A 42 -8.32 11.70 -1.13
C GLU A 42 -8.72 12.43 0.17
N THR A 43 -9.72 11.93 0.88
CA THR A 43 -10.16 12.49 2.17
C THR A 43 -9.47 11.84 3.37
N HIS A 44 -8.63 10.82 3.16
CA HIS A 44 -7.92 10.13 4.23
C HIS A 44 -6.75 10.98 4.77
N PRO A 45 -6.44 10.93 6.07
CA PRO A 45 -5.33 11.69 6.67
C PRO A 45 -3.98 11.49 5.97
N GLU A 46 -3.68 10.26 5.51
CA GLU A 46 -2.47 9.98 4.71
C GLU A 46 -2.38 10.87 3.46
N HIS A 47 -3.47 10.97 2.70
CA HIS A 47 -3.49 11.79 1.48
C HIS A 47 -3.32 13.27 1.80
N LEU A 48 -4.04 13.76 2.82
CA LEU A 48 -3.96 15.15 3.25
C LEU A 48 -2.53 15.51 3.71
N GLY A 49 -1.85 14.59 4.39
CA GLY A 49 -0.44 14.72 4.75
C GLY A 49 0.46 14.80 3.52
N LEU A 50 0.23 13.96 2.51
CA LEU A 50 0.99 14.00 1.25
C LEU A 50 0.75 15.29 0.45
N LEU A 51 -0.46 15.86 0.48
CA LEU A 51 -0.72 17.18 -0.10
C LEU A 51 0.11 18.27 0.58
N LYS A 52 0.27 18.19 1.92
CA LYS A 52 1.15 19.10 2.66
C LYS A 52 2.63 18.87 2.35
N PHE A 53 3.06 17.63 2.18
CA PHE A 53 4.39 17.30 1.68
C PHE A 53 4.64 17.91 0.30
N LYS A 54 3.69 17.75 -0.64
CA LYS A 54 3.73 18.37 -1.97
C LYS A 54 3.88 19.89 -1.88
N GLU A 55 3.02 20.55 -1.10
CA GLU A 55 3.08 22.00 -0.88
C GLU A 55 4.45 22.43 -0.36
N TYR A 56 4.97 21.72 0.64
CA TYR A 56 6.28 22.00 1.22
C TYR A 56 7.42 21.84 0.19
N VAL A 57 7.46 20.73 -0.52
CA VAL A 57 8.50 20.44 -1.53
C VAL A 57 8.50 21.49 -2.64
N GLU A 58 7.33 21.79 -3.20
CA GLU A 58 7.20 22.69 -4.34
C GLU A 58 7.42 24.16 -3.96
N ALA A 59 7.13 24.55 -2.71
CA ALA A 59 7.40 25.90 -2.21
C ALA A 59 8.87 26.12 -1.80
N ASN A 60 9.51 25.12 -1.18
CA ASN A 60 10.82 25.31 -0.54
C ASN A 60 12.01 24.85 -1.39
N LEU A 61 11.82 23.94 -2.34
CA LEU A 61 12.91 23.40 -3.17
C LEU A 61 13.01 24.09 -4.55
N GLY A 62 12.29 25.19 -4.71
CA GLY A 62 12.24 25.98 -5.94
C GLY A 62 11.67 25.19 -7.12
N ASN A 63 11.99 25.64 -8.34
CA ASN A 63 11.45 25.04 -9.57
C ASN A 63 12.10 23.68 -9.95
N LYS A 64 12.58 22.91 -8.98
CA LYS A 64 13.32 21.64 -9.19
C LYS A 64 12.42 20.42 -9.25
N TYR A 65 11.36 20.40 -8.45
CA TYR A 65 10.52 19.23 -8.27
C TYR A 65 9.05 19.51 -8.57
N GLU A 66 8.36 18.47 -9.01
CA GLU A 66 6.91 18.40 -9.10
C GLU A 66 6.47 17.12 -8.40
N VAL A 67 5.59 17.21 -7.40
CA VAL A 67 5.08 16.05 -6.68
C VAL A 67 3.74 15.64 -7.28
N GLN A 68 3.64 14.38 -7.72
CA GLN A 68 2.42 13.77 -8.23
C GLN A 68 1.99 12.66 -7.29
N ILE A 69 0.77 12.77 -6.76
CA ILE A 69 0.20 11.84 -5.79
C ILE A 69 -0.90 11.04 -6.48
N PHE A 70 -0.82 9.71 -6.36
CA PHE A 70 -1.73 8.74 -6.99
C PHE A 70 -2.48 7.99 -5.88
N PRO A 71 -3.66 8.50 -5.45
CA PRO A 71 -4.49 7.89 -4.40
C PRO A 71 -5.30 6.69 -4.92
N ASN A 72 -6.09 6.06 -4.05
CA ASN A 72 -7.09 5.04 -4.38
C ASN A 72 -6.55 3.83 -5.17
N GLU A 73 -5.31 3.38 -4.90
CA GLU A 73 -4.70 2.27 -5.64
C GLU A 73 -4.65 2.53 -7.17
N LEU A 74 -4.57 3.80 -7.61
CA LEU A 74 -4.59 4.16 -9.03
C LEU A 74 -3.42 3.54 -9.84
N LEU A 75 -2.32 3.21 -9.16
CA LEU A 75 -1.16 2.51 -9.74
C LEU A 75 -1.12 1.02 -9.41
N GLY A 76 -2.22 0.46 -8.90
CA GLY A 76 -2.35 -0.92 -8.45
C GLY A 76 -2.38 -1.06 -6.93
N SER A 77 -2.47 -2.31 -6.48
CA SER A 77 -2.45 -2.67 -5.06
C SER A 77 -1.18 -2.18 -4.36
N ALA A 78 -1.20 -2.09 -3.03
CA ALA A 78 -0.01 -1.74 -2.24
C ALA A 78 1.21 -2.61 -2.60
N GLN A 79 1.02 -3.93 -2.78
CA GLN A 79 2.08 -4.84 -3.22
C GLN A 79 2.65 -4.40 -4.58
N LYS A 80 1.78 -4.08 -5.55
CA LYS A 80 2.22 -3.67 -6.87
C LYS A 80 2.94 -2.31 -6.85
N ALA A 81 2.46 -1.38 -6.02
CA ALA A 81 3.10 -0.10 -5.84
C ALA A 81 4.51 -0.23 -5.23
N ILE A 82 4.72 -1.14 -4.27
CA ILE A 82 6.06 -1.46 -3.74
C ILE A 82 6.97 -1.99 -4.85
N GLU A 83 6.50 -2.92 -5.69
CA GLU A 83 7.27 -3.39 -6.86
C GLU A 83 7.61 -2.26 -7.84
N LEU A 84 6.71 -1.30 -8.06
CA LEU A 84 7.00 -0.12 -8.88
C LEU A 84 8.08 0.76 -8.24
N THR A 85 8.08 0.92 -6.92
CA THR A 85 9.13 1.62 -6.18
C THR A 85 10.48 0.89 -6.31
N GLN A 86 10.51 -0.43 -6.20
CA GLN A 86 11.73 -1.25 -6.39
C GLN A 86 12.41 -0.99 -7.74
N THR A 87 11.61 -0.84 -8.79
CA THR A 87 12.13 -0.58 -10.15
C THR A 87 12.47 0.89 -10.40
N GLY A 88 12.14 1.80 -9.47
CA GLY A 88 12.25 3.25 -9.66
C GLY A 88 11.20 3.84 -10.63
N ALA A 89 10.16 3.07 -10.99
CA ALA A 89 9.06 3.57 -11.83
C ALA A 89 8.22 4.63 -11.10
N ILE A 90 8.11 4.49 -9.77
CA ILE A 90 7.64 5.55 -8.87
C ILE A 90 8.67 5.78 -7.76
N ASP A 91 8.66 6.96 -7.17
CA ASP A 91 9.66 7.37 -6.18
C ASP A 91 9.29 6.92 -4.77
N PHE A 92 8.00 6.98 -4.42
CA PHE A 92 7.51 6.64 -3.09
C PHE A 92 6.19 5.86 -3.15
N VAL A 93 5.99 5.02 -2.14
CA VAL A 93 4.72 4.36 -1.84
C VAL A 93 4.44 4.50 -0.35
N VAL A 94 3.20 4.77 0.02
CA VAL A 94 2.71 4.60 1.40
C VAL A 94 1.96 3.27 1.45
N ALA A 95 2.47 2.34 2.25
CA ALA A 95 1.94 0.99 2.40
C ALA A 95 1.92 0.58 3.88
N GLY A 96 1.06 -0.38 4.24
CA GLY A 96 1.05 -0.97 5.56
C GLY A 96 2.27 -1.87 5.80
N THR A 97 2.73 -1.96 7.04
CA THR A 97 3.84 -2.87 7.44
C THR A 97 3.58 -4.32 7.02
N ALA A 98 2.31 -4.75 7.05
CA ALA A 98 1.85 -6.05 6.57
C ALA A 98 2.29 -6.35 5.12
N ASN A 99 2.32 -5.34 4.23
CA ASN A 99 2.75 -5.52 2.85
C ASN A 99 4.28 -5.72 2.72
N LEU A 100 5.04 -5.26 3.71
CA LEU A 100 6.51 -5.34 3.72
C LEU A 100 7.03 -6.72 4.13
N GLU A 101 6.20 -7.55 4.80
CA GLU A 101 6.57 -8.89 5.27
C GLU A 101 7.09 -9.80 4.15
N THR A 102 6.60 -9.60 2.92
CA THR A 102 7.04 -10.40 1.76
C THR A 102 8.42 -10.01 1.24
N PHE A 103 8.96 -8.87 1.69
CA PHE A 103 10.25 -8.32 1.28
C PHE A 103 11.29 -8.40 2.41
N ALA A 104 10.87 -8.23 3.66
CA ALA A 104 11.70 -8.41 4.85
C ALA A 104 10.86 -8.94 6.02
N ASP A 105 11.26 -10.08 6.58
CA ASP A 105 10.52 -10.81 7.62
C ASP A 105 10.45 -10.06 8.96
N VAL A 106 11.42 -9.16 9.23
CA VAL A 106 11.40 -8.31 10.43
C VAL A 106 10.10 -7.51 10.58
N TYR A 107 9.41 -7.19 9.48
CA TYR A 107 8.13 -6.47 9.54
C TYR A 107 6.97 -7.30 10.09
N GLU A 108 7.08 -8.63 10.14
CA GLU A 108 6.05 -9.50 10.75
C GLU A 108 5.80 -9.12 12.22
N ILE A 109 6.79 -8.55 12.91
CA ILE A 109 6.66 -8.11 14.30
C ILE A 109 5.52 -7.11 14.47
N PHE A 110 5.35 -6.16 13.54
CA PHE A 110 4.31 -5.13 13.62
C PHE A 110 2.91 -5.65 13.33
N SER A 111 2.81 -6.84 12.75
CA SER A 111 1.54 -7.51 12.46
C SER A 111 1.15 -8.52 13.54
N MET A 112 1.98 -8.69 14.58
CA MET A 112 1.63 -9.52 15.72
C MET A 112 0.43 -8.93 16.48
N PRO A 113 -0.68 -9.68 16.63
CA PRO A 113 -1.82 -9.21 17.39
C PRO A 113 -1.43 -9.01 18.85
N TYR A 114 -1.91 -7.91 19.45
CA TYR A 114 -1.68 -7.56 20.86
C TYR A 114 -0.22 -7.29 21.25
N LEU A 115 0.70 -7.06 20.30
CA LEU A 115 2.09 -6.70 20.61
C LEU A 115 2.18 -5.38 21.38
N PHE A 116 1.52 -4.34 20.89
CA PHE A 116 1.50 -3.03 21.52
C PHE A 116 0.34 -2.91 22.49
N THR A 117 0.65 -2.68 23.76
CA THR A 117 -0.35 -2.60 24.84
C THR A 117 -0.98 -1.22 24.99
N SER A 118 -0.43 -0.19 24.34
CA SER A 118 -0.97 1.16 24.30
C SER A 118 -0.43 1.95 23.11
N GLU A 119 -1.10 3.04 22.75
CA GLU A 119 -0.60 3.99 21.73
C GLU A 119 0.73 4.63 22.16
N GLU A 120 0.92 4.88 23.46
CA GLU A 120 2.18 5.40 23.99
C GLU A 120 3.33 4.40 23.81
N ALA A 121 3.10 3.11 24.10
CA ALA A 121 4.09 2.06 23.88
C ALA A 121 4.44 1.91 22.40
N TYR A 122 3.43 1.96 21.52
CA TYR A 122 3.64 1.99 20.08
C TYR A 122 4.49 3.19 19.67
N HIS A 123 4.11 4.39 20.09
CA HIS A 123 4.84 5.60 19.76
C HIS A 123 6.26 5.63 20.34
N ALA A 124 6.49 5.09 21.53
CA ALA A 124 7.83 4.99 22.09
C ALA A 124 8.76 4.15 21.21
N VAL A 125 8.28 3.00 20.72
CA VAL A 125 9.04 2.13 19.80
C VAL A 125 9.25 2.81 18.45
N MET A 126 8.19 3.35 17.85
CA MET A 126 8.30 3.96 16.52
C MET A 126 9.12 5.26 16.49
N ASN A 127 9.24 5.95 17.63
CA ASN A 127 10.09 7.15 17.78
C ASN A 127 11.53 6.83 18.21
N ASP A 128 11.86 5.57 18.52
CA ASP A 128 13.25 5.16 18.72
C ASP A 128 13.93 5.06 17.36
N THR A 129 14.47 6.19 16.89
CA THR A 129 15.05 6.29 15.55
C THR A 129 16.22 5.34 15.36
N ASP A 130 17.07 5.17 16.38
CA ASP A 130 18.24 4.29 16.28
C ASP A 130 17.80 2.84 16.12
N TYR A 131 16.78 2.40 16.85
CA TYR A 131 16.19 1.09 16.67
C TYR A 131 15.51 0.95 15.29
N MET A 132 14.69 1.93 14.91
CA MET A 132 13.89 1.86 13.69
C MET A 132 14.73 1.94 12.41
N GLU A 133 15.87 2.64 12.39
CA GLU A 133 16.79 2.61 11.24
C GLU A 133 17.29 1.18 10.94
N ASN A 134 17.55 0.37 11.97
CA ASN A 134 17.91 -1.05 11.75
C ASN A 134 16.77 -1.84 11.10
N VAL A 135 15.52 -1.48 11.40
CA VAL A 135 14.34 -2.08 10.76
C VAL A 135 14.21 -1.58 9.31
N TYR A 136 14.42 -0.28 9.07
CA TYR A 136 14.29 0.33 7.75
C TYR A 136 15.34 -0.15 6.75
N ASP A 137 16.57 -0.35 7.20
CA ASP A 137 17.67 -0.89 6.38
C ASP A 137 17.38 -2.33 5.89
N SER A 138 16.46 -3.07 6.54
CA SER A 138 16.14 -4.45 6.17
C SER A 138 15.51 -4.58 4.76
N THR A 139 14.94 -3.51 4.20
CA THR A 139 14.38 -3.55 2.85
C THR A 139 15.39 -3.20 1.75
N ASP A 140 16.60 -2.75 2.11
CA ASP A 140 17.59 -2.27 1.14
C ASP A 140 17.95 -3.32 0.09
N GLU A 141 18.15 -4.57 0.52
CA GLU A 141 18.45 -5.69 -0.38
C GLU A 141 17.27 -6.02 -1.30
N ALA A 142 16.05 -5.65 -0.91
CA ALA A 142 14.87 -5.74 -1.75
C ALA A 142 14.78 -4.56 -2.75
N GLY A 143 15.72 -3.61 -2.76
CA GLY A 143 15.78 -2.54 -3.76
C GLY A 143 14.95 -1.30 -3.43
N PHE A 144 14.53 -1.14 -2.18
CA PHE A 144 13.86 0.07 -1.68
C PHE A 144 14.16 0.26 -0.20
N ARG A 145 13.97 1.48 0.32
CA ARG A 145 14.18 1.77 1.74
C ARG A 145 12.92 2.37 2.35
N VAL A 146 12.54 1.91 3.53
CA VAL A 146 11.51 2.60 4.32
C VAL A 146 12.10 3.89 4.88
N MET A 147 11.46 5.02 4.60
CA MET A 147 12.00 6.34 4.96
C MET A 147 11.45 6.88 6.27
N THR A 148 10.23 6.46 6.64
CA THR A 148 9.49 6.96 7.79
C THR A 148 8.25 6.10 8.02
N TRP A 149 7.50 6.41 9.07
CA TRP A 149 6.27 5.71 9.44
C TRP A 149 5.12 6.71 9.65
N TYR A 150 3.90 6.23 9.43
CA TYR A 150 2.65 6.95 9.69
C TYR A 150 1.87 6.21 10.77
N ASN A 151 1.14 6.94 11.62
CA ASN A 151 0.15 6.31 12.50
C ASN A 151 -1.18 6.16 11.74
N ALA A 152 -1.57 4.91 11.45
CA ALA A 152 -2.85 4.58 10.84
C ALA A 152 -3.90 4.09 11.87
N GLY A 153 -3.62 4.16 13.16
CA GLY A 153 -4.54 3.78 14.23
C GLY A 153 -4.60 2.27 14.51
N THR A 154 -5.60 1.87 15.29
CA THR A 154 -5.80 0.47 15.72
C THR A 154 -6.73 -0.27 14.75
N ARG A 155 -6.43 -1.55 14.50
CA ARG A 155 -7.22 -2.41 13.63
C ARG A 155 -8.19 -3.25 14.44
N ASN A 156 -9.40 -3.44 13.94
CA ASN A 156 -10.49 -4.18 14.56
C ASN A 156 -11.27 -4.96 13.49
N PHE A 157 -11.93 -6.04 13.89
CA PHE A 157 -12.76 -6.82 12.96
C PHE A 157 -14.05 -6.09 12.62
N TYR A 158 -14.47 -6.19 11.36
CA TYR A 158 -15.79 -5.80 10.92
C TYR A 158 -16.37 -6.81 9.93
N ALA A 159 -17.67 -7.03 10.02
CA ALA A 159 -18.34 -8.09 9.29
C ALA A 159 -19.81 -7.79 8.98
N THR A 160 -20.39 -8.66 8.16
CA THR A 160 -21.82 -8.73 7.84
C THR A 160 -22.66 -9.31 8.98
N THR A 161 -22.02 -10.01 9.93
CA THR A 161 -22.63 -10.55 11.16
C THR A 161 -21.93 -10.00 12.41
N PRO A 162 -22.59 -9.95 13.57
CA PRO A 162 -21.94 -9.56 14.82
C PRO A 162 -20.80 -10.50 15.21
N ILE A 163 -19.74 -9.95 15.82
CA ILE A 163 -18.62 -10.69 16.41
C ILE A 163 -18.46 -10.20 17.85
N TYR A 164 -18.87 -10.99 18.84
CA TYR A 164 -18.78 -10.62 20.26
C TYR A 164 -17.63 -11.35 20.97
N THR A 165 -17.29 -12.53 20.48
CA THR A 165 -16.24 -13.39 21.01
C THR A 165 -15.35 -13.91 19.88
N PRO A 166 -14.12 -14.36 20.18
CA PRO A 166 -13.27 -15.01 19.18
C PRO A 166 -13.93 -16.21 18.48
N ASP A 167 -14.83 -16.92 19.16
CA ASP A 167 -15.53 -18.07 18.61
C ASP A 167 -16.50 -17.70 17.47
N ASP A 168 -17.00 -16.46 17.45
CA ASP A 168 -17.89 -15.96 16.38
C ASP A 168 -17.15 -15.77 15.05
N LEU A 169 -15.80 -15.77 15.05
CA LEU A 169 -14.99 -15.73 13.82
C LEU A 169 -14.92 -17.10 13.11
N LYS A 170 -15.20 -18.20 13.82
CA LYS A 170 -15.00 -19.56 13.27
C LYS A 170 -15.81 -19.77 12.00
N GLY A 171 -15.12 -20.18 10.93
CA GLY A 171 -15.72 -20.42 9.63
C GLY A 171 -16.07 -19.18 8.81
N LEU A 172 -15.94 -17.96 9.36
CA LEU A 172 -16.09 -16.73 8.57
C LEU A 172 -14.92 -16.57 7.59
N LYS A 173 -15.21 -16.04 6.41
CA LYS A 173 -14.21 -15.63 5.42
C LYS A 173 -13.81 -14.19 5.69
N ILE A 174 -12.67 -13.99 6.31
CA ILE A 174 -12.19 -12.67 6.70
C ILE A 174 -11.07 -12.26 5.75
N ARG A 175 -11.26 -11.13 5.07
CA ARG A 175 -10.17 -10.54 4.29
C ARG A 175 -9.09 -10.00 5.20
N VAL A 176 -7.85 -10.24 4.80
CA VAL A 176 -6.65 -9.65 5.39
C VAL A 176 -5.81 -8.95 4.34
N GLN A 177 -4.88 -8.11 4.77
CA GLN A 177 -3.80 -7.62 3.92
C GLN A 177 -2.98 -8.80 3.37
N GLN A 178 -2.21 -8.56 2.30
CA GLN A 178 -1.32 -9.57 1.70
C GLN A 178 -0.09 -9.80 2.60
N SER A 179 -0.31 -10.46 3.73
CA SER A 179 0.64 -10.65 4.84
C SER A 179 0.56 -12.08 5.36
N PRO A 180 1.68 -12.82 5.39
CA PRO A 180 1.75 -14.11 6.06
C PRO A 180 1.30 -14.07 7.53
N ALA A 181 1.66 -13.04 8.29
CA ALA A 181 1.28 -12.91 9.70
C ALA A 181 -0.23 -12.72 9.88
N SER A 182 -0.85 -11.89 9.05
CA SER A 182 -2.29 -11.63 9.09
C SER A 182 -3.10 -12.87 8.72
N VAL A 183 -2.62 -13.68 7.77
CA VAL A 183 -3.22 -14.98 7.43
C VAL A 183 -3.20 -15.91 8.64
N LYS A 184 -2.03 -16.06 9.29
CA LYS A 184 -1.88 -16.90 10.48
C LYS A 184 -2.77 -16.42 11.63
N MET A 185 -2.88 -15.10 11.85
CA MET A 185 -3.75 -14.52 12.87
C MET A 185 -5.20 -14.94 12.67
N VAL A 186 -5.76 -14.74 11.47
CA VAL A 186 -7.16 -15.08 11.20
C VAL A 186 -7.40 -16.59 11.27
N GLN A 187 -6.46 -17.40 10.79
CA GLN A 187 -6.52 -18.86 10.94
C GLN A 187 -6.48 -19.32 12.40
N ALA A 188 -5.71 -18.62 13.27
CA ALA A 188 -5.66 -18.92 14.70
C ALA A 188 -6.99 -18.67 15.41
N PHE A 189 -7.82 -17.76 14.89
CA PHE A 189 -9.21 -17.56 15.34
C PHE A 189 -10.21 -18.58 14.73
N GLY A 190 -9.74 -19.52 13.90
CA GLY A 190 -10.59 -20.52 13.25
C GLY A 190 -11.37 -19.99 12.04
N ALA A 191 -11.05 -18.80 11.57
CA ALA A 191 -11.63 -18.18 10.37
C ALA A 191 -10.82 -18.55 9.11
N ALA A 192 -11.45 -18.44 7.95
CA ALA A 192 -10.79 -18.56 6.65
C ALA A 192 -10.22 -17.20 6.23
N ALA A 193 -8.90 -17.08 6.18
CA ALA A 193 -8.23 -15.85 5.74
C ALA A 193 -8.21 -15.72 4.22
N THR A 194 -8.58 -14.56 3.70
CA THR A 194 -8.53 -14.23 2.26
C THR A 194 -7.64 -13.01 2.02
N PRO A 195 -6.37 -13.18 1.63
CA PRO A 195 -5.50 -12.06 1.25
C PRO A 195 -6.03 -11.36 0.00
N LEU A 196 -6.32 -10.07 0.09
CA LEU A 196 -6.92 -9.30 -1.02
C LEU A 196 -6.49 -7.83 -0.99
N SER A 197 -6.43 -7.20 -2.17
CA SER A 197 -6.18 -5.74 -2.29
C SER A 197 -7.18 -4.93 -1.49
N PHE A 198 -6.82 -3.72 -1.08
CA PHE A 198 -7.72 -2.90 -0.29
C PHE A 198 -8.91 -2.40 -1.12
N GLY A 199 -8.69 -2.05 -2.39
CA GLY A 199 -9.75 -1.60 -3.31
C GLY A 199 -10.84 -2.64 -3.60
N ASP A 200 -10.53 -3.93 -3.47
CA ASP A 200 -11.47 -5.01 -3.80
C ASP A 200 -12.40 -5.39 -2.63
N VAL A 201 -12.11 -4.90 -1.42
CA VAL A 201 -12.79 -5.35 -0.18
C VAL A 201 -14.28 -5.01 -0.19
N TYR A 202 -14.64 -3.80 -0.59
CA TYR A 202 -16.05 -3.37 -0.66
C TYR A 202 -16.87 -4.34 -1.52
N THR A 203 -16.41 -4.57 -2.76
CA THR A 203 -17.12 -5.41 -3.72
C THR A 203 -17.13 -6.87 -3.27
N ALA A 204 -16.04 -7.36 -2.68
CA ALA A 204 -15.98 -8.73 -2.18
C ALA A 204 -16.96 -8.99 -1.03
N ILE A 205 -17.15 -8.02 -0.12
CA ILE A 205 -18.19 -8.11 0.93
C ILE A 205 -19.58 -7.99 0.30
N GLN A 206 -19.78 -7.02 -0.60
CA GLN A 206 -21.07 -6.79 -1.29
C GLN A 206 -21.56 -8.03 -2.04
N GLN A 207 -20.63 -8.77 -2.67
CA GLN A 207 -20.91 -9.99 -3.42
C GLN A 207 -20.93 -11.25 -2.55
N HIS A 208 -20.76 -11.12 -1.23
CA HIS A 208 -20.68 -12.22 -0.28
C HIS A 208 -19.56 -13.25 -0.60
N VAL A 209 -18.48 -12.78 -1.24
CA VAL A 209 -17.26 -13.59 -1.44
C VAL A 209 -16.51 -13.74 -0.11
N ILE A 210 -16.53 -12.67 0.69
CA ILE A 210 -16.01 -12.62 2.06
C ILE A 210 -17.10 -12.09 3.00
N ASP A 211 -17.02 -12.47 4.27
CA ASP A 211 -18.00 -12.13 5.30
C ASP A 211 -17.62 -10.85 6.07
N GLY A 212 -16.35 -10.47 6.02
CA GLY A 212 -15.79 -9.34 6.72
C GLY A 212 -14.31 -9.12 6.45
N ALA A 213 -13.69 -8.24 7.22
CA ALA A 213 -12.28 -7.91 7.17
C ALA A 213 -11.83 -7.33 8.53
N GLU A 214 -10.59 -6.88 8.61
CA GLU A 214 -10.07 -6.14 9.76
C GLU A 214 -9.44 -4.82 9.28
N ASN A 215 -9.68 -3.72 10.00
CA ASN A 215 -9.09 -2.39 9.76
C ASN A 215 -9.47 -1.38 10.87
N ASN A 216 -8.99 -0.14 10.76
CA ASN A 216 -9.49 0.98 11.54
C ASN A 216 -10.88 1.45 11.03
N GLU A 217 -11.48 2.41 11.75
CA GLU A 217 -12.79 2.99 11.45
C GLU A 217 -12.84 3.74 10.12
N LEU A 218 -11.70 4.24 9.63
CA LEU A 218 -11.65 5.00 8.37
C LEU A 218 -11.95 4.10 7.17
N ALA A 219 -11.67 2.80 7.23
CA ALA A 219 -12.10 1.86 6.19
C ALA A 219 -13.63 1.82 6.06
N LEU A 220 -14.36 1.99 7.16
CA LEU A 220 -15.82 1.96 7.16
C LEU A 220 -16.42 3.24 6.59
N THR A 221 -15.78 4.39 6.88
CA THR A 221 -16.28 5.72 6.52
C THR A 221 -15.72 6.22 5.20
N ASN A 222 -14.39 6.34 5.07
CA ASN A 222 -13.72 6.85 3.87
C ASN A 222 -13.82 5.90 2.68
N ASN A 223 -13.69 4.59 2.93
CA ASN A 223 -13.77 3.55 1.90
C ASN A 223 -15.14 2.85 1.85
N LYS A 224 -16.09 3.33 2.66
CA LYS A 224 -17.49 2.92 2.63
C LYS A 224 -17.72 1.44 2.92
N HIS A 225 -16.77 0.72 3.52
CA HIS A 225 -16.99 -0.68 3.90
C HIS A 225 -18.19 -0.81 4.87
N GLY A 226 -18.49 0.25 5.64
CA GLY A 226 -19.67 0.34 6.50
C GLY A 226 -21.00 0.30 5.75
N GLU A 227 -21.04 0.45 4.42
CA GLU A 227 -22.26 0.25 3.62
C GLU A 227 -22.62 -1.24 3.50
N VAL A 228 -21.62 -2.12 3.52
CA VAL A 228 -21.74 -3.56 3.22
C VAL A 228 -21.41 -4.46 4.41
N ALA A 229 -20.69 -3.96 5.42
CA ALA A 229 -20.43 -4.64 6.70
C ALA A 229 -20.81 -3.72 7.86
N LYS A 230 -21.87 -4.09 8.60
CA LYS A 230 -22.53 -3.20 9.58
C LYS A 230 -22.03 -3.36 11.01
N TYR A 231 -21.29 -4.43 11.28
CA TYR A 231 -20.82 -4.74 12.62
C TYR A 231 -19.33 -4.48 12.70
N PHE A 232 -18.92 -3.61 13.62
CA PHE A 232 -17.52 -3.31 13.92
C PHE A 232 -17.28 -3.64 15.39
N SER A 233 -16.31 -4.51 15.65
CA SER A 233 -16.04 -5.06 16.97
C SER A 233 -14.71 -4.53 17.49
N TYR A 234 -14.77 -3.65 18.49
CA TYR A 234 -13.56 -3.23 19.20
C TYR A 234 -12.94 -4.44 19.90
N THR A 235 -11.69 -4.73 19.58
CA THR A 235 -10.95 -5.95 19.97
C THR A 235 -9.82 -5.68 20.95
N LYS A 236 -9.81 -4.49 21.57
CA LYS A 236 -8.88 -4.08 22.64
C LYS A 236 -9.09 -4.90 23.91
#